data_AF-A0A8H9MB65-F1
#
_entry.id   AF-A0A8H9MB65-F1
#
_cell.length_a   1.000
_cell.length_b   1.000
_cell.length_c   1.000
_cell.angle_alpha   90.00
_cell.angle_beta   90.00
_cell.angle_gamma   90.00
#
_symmetry.space_group_name_H-M   'P 1'
#
loop_
_entity.id
_entity.type
_entity.pdbx_description
1 polymer ?
#
loop_
_entity_poly.entity_id
_entity_poly.type
_entity_poly.pdbx_seq_one_letter_code
_entity_poly.pdbx_strand_id
1 'polypeptide(L)'
;MHQLRVAMRRTRSVLTAFRHVLDRDATRQVSDELRWAAGELSAARDTEVLREHLVGELARLPEEAVTPGAKARLTAYFDEQTAQGRDRVREALSSGRYAELLDALERLVARPPFTGQANEPAQDVLERAVRRTHRRLAREAGRLGDLAPGAELDTGLHEVRKKAKRARYAAEAVEPVVGKRVRRWRQDVKALAGTLGEHHDSVVAREVLRGLAGEPGAFTFGVLHQRETERGQRLHQRFTEQWESLGAP
;
A
#
# COMPACT_ATOMS: atom_id res chain seq x y z
N MET A 1 -6.22 11.19 -10.03
CA MET A 1 -6.37 10.31 -8.85
C MET A 1 -5.10 9.55 -8.46
N HIS A 2 -4.56 8.67 -9.32
CA HIS A 2 -3.41 7.83 -8.95
C HIS A 2 -2.18 8.65 -8.50
N GLN A 3 -1.78 9.67 -9.26
CA GLN A 3 -0.60 10.50 -8.96
C GLN A 3 -0.76 11.29 -7.65
N LEU A 4 -1.90 11.93 -7.44
CA LEU A 4 -2.20 12.67 -6.20
C LEU A 4 -2.06 11.77 -4.96
N ARG A 5 -2.64 10.56 -5.02
CA ARG A 5 -2.55 9.55 -3.98
C ARG A 5 -1.11 9.07 -3.72
N VAL A 6 -0.31 8.95 -4.78
CA VAL A 6 1.13 8.63 -4.67
C VAL A 6 1.88 9.77 -3.99
N ALA A 7 1.64 11.01 -4.40
CA ALA A 7 2.26 12.20 -3.81
C ALA A 7 1.95 12.29 -2.30
N MET A 8 0.68 12.20 -1.89
CA MET A 8 0.28 12.26 -0.48
C MET A 8 0.97 11.19 0.38
N ARG A 9 1.02 9.94 -0.10
CA ARG A 9 1.72 8.85 0.62
C ARG A 9 3.23 9.03 0.66
N ARG A 10 3.83 9.53 -0.42
CA ARG A 10 5.27 9.82 -0.48
C ARG A 10 5.60 10.90 0.55
N THR A 11 4.88 12.02 0.54
CA THR A 11 5.04 13.12 1.52
C THR A 11 4.90 12.60 2.95
N ARG A 12 3.82 11.89 3.26
CA ARG A 12 3.61 11.31 4.61
C ARG A 12 4.75 10.37 5.02
N SER A 13 5.26 9.57 4.09
CA SER A 13 6.35 8.64 4.37
C SER A 13 7.66 9.36 4.65
N VAL A 14 7.95 10.46 3.93
CA VAL A 14 9.08 11.36 4.19
C VAL A 14 8.96 11.97 5.60
N LEU A 15 7.82 12.58 5.94
CA LEU A 15 7.59 13.16 7.29
C LEU A 15 7.82 12.12 8.40
N THR A 16 7.41 10.87 8.17
CA THR A 16 7.60 9.78 9.14
C THR A 16 9.05 9.30 9.22
N ALA A 17 9.74 9.18 8.09
CA ALA A 17 11.10 8.66 8.00
C ALA A 17 12.13 9.65 8.55
N PHE A 18 11.93 10.94 8.30
CA PHE A 18 12.83 12.03 8.68
C PHE A 18 12.34 12.82 9.90
N ARG A 19 11.56 12.18 10.77
CA ARG A 19 11.03 12.73 12.05
C ARG A 19 12.08 13.21 13.07
N HIS A 20 13.36 13.09 12.74
CA HIS A 20 14.46 13.61 13.55
C HIS A 20 15.07 14.87 12.94
N VAL A 21 14.83 15.13 11.64
CA VAL A 21 15.18 16.38 10.94
C VAL A 21 14.00 17.34 10.95
N LEU A 22 12.79 16.81 10.72
CA LEU A 22 11.54 17.54 10.86
C LEU A 22 10.91 17.20 12.21
N ASP A 23 10.49 18.23 12.96
CA ASP A 23 9.81 18.05 14.23
C ASP A 23 8.56 17.19 14.05
N ARG A 24 8.50 16.08 14.80
CA ARG A 24 7.43 15.10 14.65
C ARG A 24 6.09 15.66 15.12
N ASP A 25 6.09 16.45 16.18
CA ASP A 25 4.86 16.90 16.80
C ASP A 25 4.24 18.03 15.96
N ALA A 26 5.07 18.90 15.40
CA ALA A 26 4.67 19.91 14.42
C ALA A 26 4.15 19.30 13.11
N THR A 27 4.69 18.15 12.67
CA THR A 27 4.27 17.50 11.41
C THR A 27 3.19 16.43 11.58
N ARG A 28 2.79 16.12 12.82
CA ARG A 28 1.84 15.03 13.11
C ARG A 28 0.48 15.27 12.47
N GLN A 29 -0.08 16.46 12.66
CA GLN A 29 -1.38 16.83 12.11
C GLN A 29 -1.40 16.72 10.59
N VAL A 30 -0.40 17.28 9.90
CA VAL A 30 -0.26 17.17 8.43
C VAL A 30 -0.16 15.71 7.98
N SER A 31 0.60 14.88 8.71
CA SER A 31 0.75 13.45 8.41
C SER A 31 -0.57 12.66 8.56
N ASP A 32 -1.40 13.03 9.52
CA ASP A 32 -2.71 12.42 9.74
C ASP A 32 -3.75 12.91 8.72
N GLU A 33 -3.72 14.18 8.35
CA GLU A 33 -4.57 14.72 7.26
C GLU A 33 -4.20 14.14 5.89
N LEU A 34 -2.90 13.99 5.60
CA LEU A 34 -2.43 13.25 4.42
C LEU A 34 -2.87 11.79 4.42
N ARG A 35 -2.99 11.17 5.61
CA ARG A 35 -3.50 9.78 5.74
C ARG A 35 -4.99 9.73 5.42
N TRP A 36 -5.77 10.65 5.99
CA TRP A 36 -7.20 10.76 5.73
C TRP A 36 -7.45 10.96 4.23
N ALA A 37 -6.91 12.03 3.63
CA ALA A 37 -7.12 12.33 2.22
C ALA A 37 -6.67 11.19 1.30
N ALA A 38 -5.47 10.62 1.54
CA ALA A 38 -5.03 9.48 0.75
C ALA A 38 -5.92 8.24 0.92
N GLY A 39 -6.58 8.08 2.07
CA GLY A 39 -7.54 7.01 2.35
C GLY A 39 -8.79 7.13 1.49
N GLU A 40 -9.43 8.30 1.48
CA GLU A 40 -10.62 8.59 0.66
C GLU A 40 -10.34 8.33 -0.83
N LEU A 41 -9.15 8.75 -1.31
CA LEU A 41 -8.72 8.53 -2.69
C LEU A 41 -8.30 7.08 -2.99
N SER A 42 -7.96 6.28 -1.98
CA SER A 42 -7.51 4.89 -2.20
C SER A 42 -8.67 3.97 -2.47
N ALA A 43 -9.79 4.11 -1.74
CA ALA A 43 -10.94 3.22 -1.86
C ALA A 43 -11.43 3.10 -3.32
N ALA A 44 -11.66 4.22 -4.00
CA ALA A 44 -12.12 4.22 -5.39
C ALA A 44 -11.14 3.51 -6.35
N ARG A 45 -9.83 3.72 -6.18
CA ARG A 45 -8.83 3.09 -7.05
C ARG A 45 -8.66 1.61 -6.73
N ASP A 46 -8.72 1.23 -5.47
CA ASP A 46 -8.56 -0.15 -5.04
C ASP A 46 -9.76 -0.97 -5.56
N THR A 47 -10.98 -0.40 -5.58
CA THR A 47 -12.16 -0.97 -6.26
C THR A 47 -11.94 -1.17 -7.77
N GLU A 48 -11.42 -0.18 -8.49
CA GLU A 48 -11.17 -0.30 -9.94
C GLU A 48 -10.17 -1.42 -10.26
N VAL A 49 -9.07 -1.49 -9.51
CA VAL A 49 -8.03 -2.52 -9.70
C VAL A 49 -8.59 -3.90 -9.40
N LEU A 50 -9.36 -4.03 -8.32
CA LEU A 50 -9.96 -5.30 -7.94
C LEU A 50 -11.02 -5.76 -8.95
N ARG A 51 -11.80 -4.82 -9.52
CA ARG A 51 -12.75 -5.10 -10.60
C ARG A 51 -12.03 -5.65 -11.82
N GLU A 52 -11.00 -4.96 -12.29
CA GLU A 52 -10.20 -5.38 -13.45
C GLU A 52 -9.62 -6.78 -13.25
N HIS A 53 -9.07 -7.04 -12.05
CA HIS A 53 -8.53 -8.32 -11.66
C HIS A 53 -9.58 -9.44 -11.67
N LEU A 54 -10.68 -9.30 -10.91
CA LEU A 54 -11.69 -10.37 -10.78
C LEU A 54 -12.49 -10.59 -12.07
N VAL A 55 -12.76 -9.56 -12.85
CA VAL A 55 -13.39 -9.71 -14.18
C VAL A 55 -12.44 -10.44 -15.13
N GLY A 56 -11.14 -10.14 -15.07
CA GLY A 56 -10.12 -10.87 -15.83
C GLY A 56 -10.03 -12.34 -15.44
N GLU A 57 -10.03 -12.64 -14.14
CA GLU A 57 -10.00 -14.03 -13.65
C GLU A 57 -11.28 -14.79 -14.01
N LEU A 58 -12.44 -14.16 -13.92
CA LEU A 58 -13.72 -14.74 -14.37
C LEU A 58 -13.69 -15.08 -15.86
N ALA A 59 -13.11 -14.23 -16.71
CA ALA A 59 -13.00 -14.47 -18.14
C ALA A 59 -12.03 -15.61 -18.51
N ARG A 60 -11.16 -16.02 -17.58
CA ARG A 60 -10.22 -17.15 -17.72
C ARG A 60 -10.72 -18.44 -17.06
N LEU A 61 -11.95 -18.45 -16.56
CA LEU A 61 -12.57 -19.68 -16.06
C LEU A 61 -13.07 -20.52 -17.24
N PRO A 62 -12.98 -21.86 -17.13
CA PRO A 62 -13.64 -22.73 -18.08
C PRO A 62 -15.16 -22.59 -17.95
N GLU A 63 -15.92 -22.82 -19.02
CA GLU A 63 -17.36 -22.52 -19.08
C GLU A 63 -18.15 -23.25 -18.00
N GLU A 64 -17.77 -24.50 -17.67
CA GLU A 64 -18.38 -25.31 -16.62
C GLU A 64 -18.22 -24.70 -15.21
N ALA A 65 -17.24 -23.82 -15.00
CA ALA A 65 -17.03 -23.12 -13.75
C ALA A 65 -17.82 -21.81 -13.64
N VAL A 66 -18.48 -21.37 -14.73
CA VAL A 66 -19.25 -20.13 -14.79
C VAL A 66 -20.74 -20.42 -14.70
N THR A 67 -21.29 -20.25 -13.50
CA THR A 67 -22.71 -20.46 -13.23
C THR A 67 -23.54 -19.22 -13.59
N PRO A 68 -24.83 -19.40 -13.98
CA PRO A 68 -25.70 -18.29 -14.32
C PRO A 68 -25.74 -17.20 -13.24
N GLY A 69 -25.72 -15.94 -13.67
CA GLY A 69 -25.78 -14.79 -12.76
C GLY A 69 -24.44 -14.31 -12.20
N ALA A 70 -23.38 -15.13 -12.21
CA ALA A 70 -22.08 -14.77 -11.62
C ALA A 70 -21.50 -13.46 -12.20
N LYS A 71 -21.45 -13.36 -13.53
CA LYS A 71 -20.95 -12.16 -14.23
C LYS A 71 -21.79 -10.92 -13.93
N ALA A 72 -23.11 -11.05 -13.97
CA ALA A 72 -24.03 -9.95 -13.71
C ALA A 72 -23.90 -9.46 -12.26
N ARG A 73 -23.85 -10.38 -11.30
CA ARG A 73 -23.73 -10.04 -9.88
C ARG A 73 -22.40 -9.38 -9.55
N LEU A 74 -21.29 -9.91 -10.06
CA LEU A 74 -19.95 -9.33 -9.87
C LEU A 74 -19.88 -7.91 -10.46
N THR A 75 -20.46 -7.72 -11.64
CA THR A 75 -20.54 -6.41 -12.30
C THR A 75 -21.34 -5.42 -11.45
N ALA A 76 -22.54 -5.81 -11.00
CA ALA A 76 -23.39 -4.98 -10.16
C ALA A 76 -22.72 -4.58 -8.83
N TYR A 77 -22.03 -5.53 -8.18
CA TYR A 77 -21.25 -5.24 -6.98
C TYR A 77 -20.22 -4.12 -7.23
N PHE A 78 -19.42 -4.24 -8.29
CA PHE A 78 -18.39 -3.24 -8.58
C PHE A 78 -18.96 -1.91 -9.07
N ASP A 79 -20.09 -1.90 -9.77
CA ASP A 79 -20.75 -0.66 -10.17
C ASP A 79 -21.22 0.14 -8.95
N GLU A 80 -21.82 -0.53 -7.96
CA GLU A 80 -22.22 0.08 -6.69
C GLU A 80 -21.01 0.64 -5.92
N GLN A 81 -19.95 -0.17 -5.74
CA GLN A 81 -18.74 0.26 -5.04
C GLN A 81 -18.05 1.44 -5.76
N THR A 82 -18.08 1.44 -7.09
CA THR A 82 -17.49 2.53 -7.89
C THR A 82 -18.28 3.82 -7.72
N ALA A 83 -19.62 3.76 -7.70
CA ALA A 83 -20.47 4.93 -7.46
C ALA A 83 -20.19 5.54 -6.08
N GLN A 84 -20.24 4.72 -5.03
CA GLN A 84 -19.94 5.16 -3.65
C GLN A 84 -18.53 5.74 -3.51
N GLY A 85 -17.54 5.12 -4.16
CA GLY A 85 -16.15 5.60 -4.15
C GLY A 85 -15.98 6.96 -4.82
N ARG A 86 -16.72 7.22 -5.91
CA ARG A 86 -16.69 8.52 -6.59
C ARG A 86 -17.29 9.63 -5.73
N ASP A 87 -18.37 9.34 -5.02
CA ASP A 87 -19.03 10.32 -4.16
C ASP A 87 -18.15 10.70 -2.97
N ARG A 88 -17.53 9.72 -2.30
CA ARG A 88 -16.57 9.98 -1.21
C ARG A 88 -15.37 10.81 -1.67
N VAL A 89 -14.80 10.48 -2.82
CA VAL A 89 -13.69 11.25 -3.41
C VAL A 89 -14.11 12.69 -3.67
N ARG A 90 -15.29 12.89 -4.26
CA ARG A 90 -15.80 14.23 -4.56
C ARG A 90 -15.97 15.04 -3.29
N GLU A 91 -16.67 14.49 -2.30
CA GLU A 91 -16.92 15.11 -1.01
C GLU A 91 -15.62 15.50 -0.30
N ALA A 92 -14.66 14.57 -0.23
CA ALA A 92 -13.36 14.81 0.40
C ALA A 92 -12.60 15.95 -0.29
N LEU A 93 -12.49 15.93 -1.62
CA LEU A 93 -11.74 16.95 -2.37
C LEU A 93 -12.43 18.32 -2.41
N SER A 94 -13.75 18.38 -2.24
CA SER A 94 -14.50 19.64 -2.12
C SER A 94 -14.63 20.17 -0.69
N SER A 95 -14.14 19.44 0.31
CA SER A 95 -14.31 19.80 1.71
C SER A 95 -13.38 20.94 2.15
N GLY A 96 -13.84 21.76 3.12
CA GLY A 96 -12.97 22.73 3.79
C GLY A 96 -11.76 22.07 4.47
N ARG A 97 -11.92 20.85 4.99
CA ARG A 97 -10.85 20.04 5.56
C ARG A 97 -9.71 19.77 4.56
N TYR A 98 -10.03 19.51 3.29
CA TYR A 98 -9.00 19.33 2.26
C TYR A 98 -8.30 20.64 1.91
N ALA A 99 -9.02 21.77 1.87
CA ALA A 99 -8.40 23.08 1.68
C ALA A 99 -7.43 23.41 2.83
N GLU A 100 -7.80 23.16 4.08
CA GLU A 100 -6.92 23.34 5.25
C GLU A 100 -5.65 22.48 5.17
N LEU A 101 -5.74 21.27 4.63
CA LEU A 101 -4.59 20.41 4.37
C LEU A 101 -3.66 21.05 3.33
N LEU A 102 -4.19 21.63 2.25
CA LEU A 102 -3.37 22.32 1.25
C LEU A 102 -2.65 23.52 1.87
N ASP A 103 -3.36 24.36 2.64
CA ASP A 103 -2.74 25.48 3.35
C ASP A 103 -1.66 25.03 4.35
N ALA A 104 -1.89 23.91 5.03
CA ALA A 104 -0.92 23.34 5.96
C ALA A 104 0.33 22.82 5.24
N LEU A 105 0.19 22.26 4.04
CA LEU A 105 1.31 21.85 3.20
C LEU A 105 2.10 23.06 2.68
N GLU A 106 1.42 24.14 2.27
CA GLU A 106 2.07 25.38 1.86
C GLU A 106 2.88 26.00 3.01
N ARG A 107 2.28 26.09 4.20
CA ARG A 107 3.00 26.54 5.41
C ARG A 107 4.19 25.66 5.75
N LEU A 108 4.04 24.34 5.63
CA LEU A 108 5.11 23.38 5.91
C LEU A 108 6.30 23.55 4.95
N VAL A 109 6.04 23.81 3.67
CA VAL A 109 7.10 24.07 2.68
C VAL A 109 7.73 25.45 2.91
N ALA A 110 6.93 26.47 3.22
CA ALA A 110 7.42 27.83 3.44
C ALA A 110 8.24 27.98 4.73
N ARG A 111 7.87 27.26 5.79
CA ARG A 111 8.53 27.30 7.11
C ARG A 111 8.66 25.89 7.69
N PRO A 112 9.58 25.06 7.17
CA PRO A 112 9.75 23.70 7.66
C PRO A 112 10.20 23.71 9.14
N PRO A 113 9.57 22.92 10.03
CA PRO A 113 9.93 22.86 11.43
C PRO A 113 11.16 21.97 11.62
N PHE A 114 12.33 22.49 11.26
CA PHE A 114 13.59 21.77 11.42
C PHE A 114 13.97 21.63 12.89
N THR A 115 14.52 20.47 13.24
CA THR A 115 15.19 20.24 14.53
C THR A 115 16.68 20.59 14.42
N GLY A 116 17.41 20.52 15.53
CA GLY A 116 18.88 20.66 15.51
C GLY A 116 19.60 19.67 14.60
N GLN A 117 19.05 18.47 14.31
CA GLN A 117 19.69 17.52 13.38
C GLN A 117 19.71 17.99 11.93
N ALA A 118 18.94 19.02 11.58
CA ALA A 118 19.01 19.62 10.26
C ALA A 118 20.35 20.35 10.00
N ASN A 119 21.10 20.66 11.05
CA ASN A 119 22.41 21.32 10.96
C ASN A 119 23.58 20.32 10.86
N GLU A 120 23.32 19.02 10.98
CA GLU A 120 24.32 17.97 10.88
C GLU A 120 24.62 17.61 9.41
N PRO A 121 25.75 16.95 9.10
CA PRO A 121 26.05 16.49 7.76
C PRO A 121 24.91 15.63 7.17
N ALA A 122 24.37 16.08 6.03
CA ALA A 122 23.18 15.48 5.43
C ALA A 122 23.35 13.97 5.17
N GLN A 123 24.51 13.56 4.66
CA GLN A 123 24.78 12.15 4.36
C GLN A 123 24.61 11.26 5.60
N ASP A 124 25.19 11.65 6.74
CA ASP A 124 25.13 10.84 7.97
C ASP A 124 23.71 10.71 8.51
N VAL A 125 22.95 11.80 8.51
CA VAL A 125 21.56 11.81 9.03
C VAL A 125 20.63 11.01 8.12
N LEU A 126 20.76 11.20 6.80
CA LEU A 126 19.91 10.58 5.80
C LEU A 126 20.18 9.07 5.68
N GLU A 127 21.44 8.63 5.70
CA GLU A 127 21.78 7.19 5.73
C GLU A 127 21.26 6.51 6.99
N ARG A 128 21.39 7.16 8.16
CA ARG A 128 20.84 6.65 9.43
C ARG A 128 19.32 6.47 9.34
N ALA A 129 18.61 7.37 8.67
CA ALA A 129 17.16 7.26 8.47
C ALA A 129 16.80 6.01 7.64
N VAL A 130 17.48 5.77 6.52
CA VAL A 130 17.25 4.59 5.67
C VAL A 130 17.56 3.29 6.44
N ARG A 131 18.71 3.21 7.11
CA ARG A 131 19.06 2.04 7.95
C ARG A 131 18.03 1.76 9.03
N ARG A 132 17.40 2.79 9.62
CA ARG A 132 16.31 2.63 10.59
C ARG A 132 15.04 2.06 9.93
N THR A 133 14.69 2.50 8.72
CA THR A 133 13.55 1.91 7.99
C THR A 133 13.79 0.45 7.63
N HIS A 134 15.01 0.09 7.20
CA HIS A 134 15.40 -1.30 6.96
C HIS A 134 15.28 -2.16 8.23
N ARG A 135 15.84 -1.71 9.37
CA ARG A 135 15.72 -2.45 10.65
C ARG A 135 14.26 -2.70 11.06
N ARG A 136 13.37 -1.73 10.83
CA ARG A 136 11.93 -1.89 11.12
C ARG A 136 11.25 -2.87 10.16
N LEU A 137 11.63 -2.84 8.89
CA LEU A 137 11.17 -3.81 7.90
C LEU A 137 11.63 -5.22 8.30
N ALA A 138 12.91 -5.40 8.63
CA ALA A 138 13.48 -6.68 9.04
C ALA A 138 12.86 -7.25 10.31
N ARG A 139 12.63 -6.39 11.32
CA ARG A 139 11.90 -6.80 12.53
C ARG A 139 10.49 -7.30 12.22
N GLU A 140 9.77 -6.64 11.31
CA GLU A 140 8.40 -7.04 10.97
C GLU A 140 8.38 -8.34 10.16
N ALA A 141 9.29 -8.48 9.18
CA ALA A 141 9.42 -9.70 8.40
C ALA A 141 9.83 -10.89 9.28
N GLY A 142 10.73 -10.69 10.24
CA GLY A 142 11.15 -11.73 11.18
C GLY A 142 10.03 -12.23 12.12
N ARG A 143 8.93 -11.50 12.27
CA ARG A 143 7.75 -11.96 13.05
C ARG A 143 6.86 -12.94 12.27
N LEU A 144 7.09 -13.10 10.97
CA LEU A 144 6.26 -13.95 10.13
C LEU A 144 6.64 -15.43 10.20
N GLY A 145 7.86 -15.76 10.64
CA GLY A 145 8.45 -17.10 10.50
C GLY A 145 7.64 -18.24 11.12
N ASP A 146 6.92 -17.95 12.21
CA ASP A 146 6.15 -18.96 12.96
C ASP A 146 4.65 -18.97 12.60
N LEU A 147 4.21 -18.10 11.68
CA LEU A 147 2.80 -17.96 11.35
C LEU A 147 2.37 -18.99 10.30
N ALA A 148 1.34 -19.76 10.65
CA ALA A 148 0.68 -20.65 9.69
C ALA A 148 -0.08 -19.85 8.61
N PRO A 149 -0.31 -20.41 7.41
CA PRO A 149 -1.15 -19.79 6.40
C PRO A 149 -2.55 -19.46 6.95
N GLY A 150 -2.95 -18.20 6.82
CA GLY A 150 -4.23 -17.72 7.34
C GLY A 150 -4.27 -16.22 7.58
N ALA A 151 -5.32 -15.76 8.25
CA ALA A 151 -5.59 -14.34 8.47
C ALA A 151 -4.48 -13.59 9.24
N GLU A 152 -3.82 -14.28 10.19
CA GLU A 152 -2.70 -13.69 10.95
C GLU A 152 -1.49 -13.44 10.06
N LEU A 153 -1.11 -14.41 9.22
CA LEU A 153 -0.05 -14.26 8.23
C LEU A 153 -0.40 -13.17 7.21
N ASP A 154 -1.64 -13.15 6.70
CA ASP A 154 -2.12 -12.12 5.77
C ASP A 154 -1.97 -10.70 6.36
N THR A 155 -2.32 -10.56 7.64
CA THR A 155 -2.18 -9.30 8.39
C THR A 155 -0.71 -8.93 8.58
N GLY A 156 0.13 -9.89 8.95
CA GLY A 156 1.57 -9.70 9.10
C GLY A 156 2.23 -9.25 7.80
N LEU A 157 1.95 -9.93 6.68
CA LEU A 157 2.45 -9.57 5.34
C LEU A 157 1.99 -8.16 4.92
N HIS A 158 0.77 -7.76 5.26
CA HIS A 158 0.29 -6.41 5.03
C HIS A 158 1.04 -5.36 5.86
N GLU A 159 1.42 -5.66 7.12
CA GLU A 159 2.28 -4.78 7.91
C GLU A 159 3.69 -4.67 7.32
N VAL A 160 4.30 -5.78 6.90
CA VAL A 160 5.59 -5.79 6.19
C VAL A 160 5.51 -4.92 4.93
N ARG A 161 4.44 -5.03 4.14
CA ARG A 161 4.19 -4.17 2.96
C ARG A 161 4.20 -2.69 3.33
N LYS A 162 3.55 -2.30 4.44
CA LYS A 162 3.57 -0.90 4.92
C LYS A 162 4.98 -0.46 5.30
N LYS A 163 5.82 -1.33 5.88
CA LYS A 163 7.23 -0.99 6.18
C LYS A 163 8.07 -0.91 4.91
N ALA A 164 7.89 -1.82 3.96
CA ALA A 164 8.62 -1.85 2.69
C ALA A 164 8.35 -0.59 1.87
N LYS A 165 7.08 -0.17 1.75
CA LYS A 165 6.73 1.11 1.11
C LYS A 165 7.42 2.30 1.79
N ARG A 166 7.45 2.34 3.12
CA ARG A 166 8.13 3.39 3.89
C ARG A 166 9.64 3.40 3.64
N ALA A 167 10.29 2.23 3.66
CA ALA A 167 11.70 2.06 3.32
C ALA A 167 12.01 2.54 1.89
N ARG A 168 11.19 2.15 0.91
CA ARG A 168 11.33 2.59 -0.48
C ARG A 168 11.27 4.11 -0.62
N TYR A 169 10.29 4.76 0.00
CA TYR A 169 10.14 6.23 -0.10
C TYR A 169 11.24 6.97 0.66
N ALA A 170 11.72 6.44 1.79
CA ALA A 170 12.90 6.99 2.46
C ALA A 170 14.14 6.89 1.56
N ALA A 171 14.38 5.74 0.94
CA ALA A 171 15.46 5.53 -0.02
C ALA A 171 15.39 6.51 -1.20
N GLU A 172 14.18 6.70 -1.75
CA GLU A 172 13.93 7.63 -2.86
C GLU A 172 14.29 9.07 -2.50
N ALA A 173 14.00 9.49 -1.26
CA ALA A 173 14.30 10.85 -0.80
C ALA A 173 15.80 11.09 -0.59
N VAL A 174 16.58 10.05 -0.22
CA VAL A 174 18.02 10.19 0.02
C VAL A 174 18.88 9.86 -1.18
N GLU A 175 18.31 9.26 -2.23
CA GLU A 175 19.01 8.85 -3.46
C GLU A 175 19.90 9.96 -4.06
N PRO A 176 19.49 11.25 -4.09
CA PRO A 176 20.34 12.33 -4.60
C PRO A 176 21.62 12.58 -3.79
N VAL A 177 21.65 12.18 -2.50
CA VAL A 177 22.80 12.40 -1.59
C VAL A 177 23.66 11.15 -1.48
N VAL A 178 23.04 9.97 -1.35
CA VAL A 178 23.74 8.70 -1.09
C VAL A 178 24.12 7.95 -2.39
N GLY A 179 23.41 8.23 -3.48
CA GLY A 179 23.78 7.76 -4.82
C GLY A 179 23.41 6.30 -5.14
N LYS A 180 24.21 5.67 -6.01
CA LYS A 180 23.82 4.44 -6.74
C LYS A 180 23.55 3.22 -5.84
N ARG A 181 24.16 3.16 -4.65
CA ARG A 181 23.96 2.04 -3.70
C ARG A 181 22.52 2.00 -3.19
N VAL A 182 22.05 3.11 -2.61
CA VAL A 182 20.68 3.19 -2.09
C VAL A 182 19.63 3.05 -3.21
N ARG A 183 19.95 3.49 -4.43
CA ARG A 183 19.09 3.28 -5.61
C ARG A 183 18.87 1.81 -5.91
N ARG A 184 19.92 0.97 -5.87
CA ARG A 184 19.81 -0.48 -6.12
C ARG A 184 18.91 -1.13 -5.06
N TRP A 185 19.23 -0.90 -3.79
CA TRP A 185 18.42 -1.38 -2.67
C TRP A 185 16.95 -0.93 -2.76
N ARG A 186 16.70 0.33 -3.17
CA ARG A 186 15.34 0.85 -3.39
C ARG A 186 14.56 0.04 -4.43
N GLN A 187 15.21 -0.40 -5.51
CA GLN A 187 14.55 -1.19 -6.55
C GLN A 187 14.19 -2.58 -6.03
N ASP A 188 15.06 -3.19 -5.22
CA ASP A 188 14.79 -4.50 -4.60
C ASP A 188 13.60 -4.39 -3.64
N VAL A 189 13.59 -3.38 -2.76
CA VAL A 189 12.45 -3.09 -1.87
C VAL A 189 11.19 -2.74 -2.66
N LYS A 190 11.32 -2.09 -3.83
CA LYS A 190 10.17 -1.81 -4.71
C LYS A 190 9.57 -3.09 -5.27
N ALA A 191 10.39 -4.03 -5.73
CA ALA A 191 9.95 -5.32 -6.24
C ALA A 191 9.22 -6.11 -5.14
N LEU A 192 9.82 -6.19 -3.95
CA LEU A 192 9.23 -6.82 -2.77
C LEU A 192 7.89 -6.20 -2.38
N ALA A 193 7.82 -4.87 -2.30
CA ALA A 193 6.57 -4.16 -1.99
C ALA A 193 5.50 -4.32 -3.08
N GLY A 194 5.91 -4.64 -4.32
CA GLY A 194 5.04 -5.01 -5.43
C GLY A 194 4.41 -6.37 -5.21
N THR A 195 5.21 -7.41 -4.94
CA THR A 195 4.74 -8.76 -4.60
C THR A 195 3.77 -8.77 -3.42
N LEU A 196 4.12 -8.08 -2.33
CA LEU A 196 3.23 -7.93 -1.18
C LEU A 196 1.97 -7.09 -1.49
N GLY A 197 2.05 -6.23 -2.52
CA GLY A 197 0.91 -5.54 -3.09
C GLY A 197 -0.09 -6.51 -3.69
N GLU A 198 0.38 -7.31 -4.63
CA GLU A 198 -0.43 -8.35 -5.27
C GLU A 198 -0.99 -9.35 -4.25
N HIS A 199 -0.20 -9.73 -3.24
CA HIS A 199 -0.67 -10.63 -2.18
C HIS A 199 -1.86 -10.02 -1.42
N HIS A 200 -1.73 -8.76 -1.03
CA HIS A 200 -2.82 -8.05 -0.36
C HIS A 200 -4.05 -7.93 -1.27
N ASP A 201 -3.87 -7.70 -2.56
CA ASP A 201 -4.98 -7.64 -3.51
C ASP A 201 -5.70 -9.00 -3.59
N SER A 202 -4.98 -10.13 -3.53
CA SER A 202 -5.57 -11.47 -3.39
C SER A 202 -6.31 -11.70 -2.06
N VAL A 203 -5.84 -11.13 -0.96
CA VAL A 203 -6.56 -11.16 0.33
C VAL A 203 -7.91 -10.44 0.21
N VAL A 204 -7.90 -9.20 -0.30
CA VAL A 204 -9.11 -8.40 -0.49
C VAL A 204 -10.07 -9.07 -1.49
N ALA A 205 -9.55 -9.68 -2.55
CA ALA A 205 -10.33 -10.44 -3.51
C ALA A 205 -11.09 -11.60 -2.84
N ARG A 206 -10.42 -12.38 -1.98
CA ARG A 206 -11.05 -13.46 -1.22
C ARG A 206 -12.14 -12.96 -0.29
N GLU A 207 -11.94 -11.83 0.37
CA GLU A 207 -12.96 -11.21 1.24
C GLU A 207 -14.22 -10.83 0.45
N VAL A 208 -14.05 -10.18 -0.71
CA VAL A 208 -15.17 -9.82 -1.59
C VAL A 208 -15.91 -11.07 -2.09
N LEU A 209 -15.17 -12.07 -2.58
CA LEU A 209 -15.77 -13.31 -3.10
C LEU A 209 -16.51 -14.09 -2.00
N ARG A 210 -15.99 -14.10 -0.77
CA ARG A 210 -16.68 -14.68 0.39
C ARG A 210 -17.98 -13.93 0.71
N GLY A 211 -17.97 -12.61 0.61
CA GLY A 211 -19.18 -11.78 0.75
C GLY A 211 -20.26 -12.09 -0.30
N LEU A 212 -19.87 -12.62 -1.46
CA LEU A 212 -20.79 -13.01 -2.54
C LEU A 212 -21.20 -14.50 -2.47
N ALA A 213 -20.79 -15.26 -1.46
CA ALA A 213 -21.01 -16.72 -1.41
C ALA A 213 -22.49 -17.15 -1.33
N GLY A 214 -23.41 -16.24 -0.99
CA GLY A 214 -24.86 -16.49 -0.97
C GLY A 214 -25.62 -15.96 -2.20
N GLU A 215 -24.92 -15.41 -3.17
CA GLU A 215 -25.50 -14.70 -4.31
C GLU A 215 -25.56 -15.59 -5.57
N PRO A 216 -26.35 -15.23 -6.60
CA PRO A 216 -26.30 -15.90 -7.91
C PRO A 216 -24.86 -15.94 -8.44
N GLY A 217 -24.36 -17.14 -8.72
CA GLY A 217 -22.96 -17.35 -9.07
C GLY A 217 -22.07 -17.94 -7.97
N ALA A 218 -22.63 -18.31 -6.82
CA ALA A 218 -21.89 -18.78 -5.63
C ALA A 218 -20.78 -19.82 -5.94
N PHE A 219 -21.07 -20.83 -6.77
CA PHE A 219 -20.07 -21.82 -7.16
C PHE A 219 -18.86 -21.18 -7.87
N THR A 220 -19.12 -20.26 -8.80
CA THR A 220 -18.08 -19.52 -9.53
C THR A 220 -17.24 -18.66 -8.59
N PHE A 221 -17.87 -18.00 -7.62
CA PHE A 221 -17.14 -17.21 -6.62
C PHE A 221 -16.29 -18.09 -5.70
N GLY A 222 -16.75 -19.30 -5.36
CA GLY A 222 -15.96 -20.31 -4.67
C GLY A 222 -14.70 -20.72 -5.46
N VAL A 223 -14.84 -20.95 -6.76
CA VAL A 223 -13.70 -21.28 -7.65
C VAL A 223 -12.69 -20.12 -7.72
N LEU A 224 -13.17 -18.88 -7.89
CA LEU A 224 -12.32 -17.70 -7.88
C LEU A 224 -11.61 -17.53 -6.53
N HIS A 225 -12.31 -17.75 -5.41
CA HIS A 225 -11.73 -17.63 -4.08
C HIS A 225 -10.58 -18.63 -3.89
N GLN A 226 -10.75 -19.86 -4.40
CA GLN A 226 -9.69 -20.87 -4.36
C GLN A 226 -8.48 -20.46 -5.21
N ARG A 227 -8.69 -19.97 -6.44
CA ARG A 227 -7.58 -19.44 -7.28
C ARG A 227 -6.81 -18.30 -6.61
N GLU A 228 -7.51 -17.39 -5.93
CA GLU A 228 -6.88 -16.31 -5.18
C GLU A 228 -6.12 -16.80 -3.94
N THR A 229 -6.58 -17.90 -3.33
CA THR A 229 -5.87 -18.54 -2.21
C THR A 229 -4.53 -19.10 -2.68
N GLU A 230 -4.53 -19.83 -3.79
CA GLU A 230 -3.31 -20.37 -4.39
C GLU A 230 -2.38 -19.27 -4.90
N ARG A 231 -2.95 -18.19 -5.48
CA ARG A 231 -2.19 -17.00 -5.89
C ARG A 231 -1.50 -16.35 -4.69
N GLY A 232 -2.21 -16.18 -3.58
CA GLY A 232 -1.66 -15.66 -2.32
C GLY A 232 -0.48 -16.50 -1.83
N GLN A 233 -0.60 -17.83 -1.82
CA GLN A 233 0.50 -18.73 -1.43
C GLN A 233 1.75 -18.57 -2.31
N ARG A 234 1.58 -18.52 -3.64
CA ARG A 234 2.70 -18.29 -4.57
C ARG A 234 3.37 -16.93 -4.35
N LEU A 235 2.57 -15.89 -4.08
CA LEU A 235 3.10 -14.54 -3.82
C LEU A 235 3.83 -14.47 -2.48
N HIS A 236 3.37 -15.20 -1.47
CA HIS A 236 4.08 -15.32 -0.20
C HIS A 236 5.45 -15.99 -0.40
N GLN A 237 5.52 -17.12 -1.12
CA GLN A 237 6.79 -17.77 -1.44
C GLN A 237 7.76 -16.84 -2.18
N ARG A 238 7.27 -16.15 -3.21
CA ARG A 238 8.06 -15.16 -3.95
C ARG A 238 8.57 -14.02 -3.05
N PHE A 239 7.74 -13.57 -2.10
CA PHE A 239 8.17 -12.58 -1.11
C PHE A 239 9.32 -13.12 -0.25
N THR A 240 9.24 -14.38 0.21
CA THR A 240 10.30 -15.02 1.01
C THR A 240 11.63 -15.05 0.26
N GLU A 241 11.63 -15.48 -1.00
CA GLU A 241 12.82 -15.49 -1.86
C GLU A 241 13.40 -14.07 -2.05
N GLN A 242 12.53 -13.09 -2.32
CA GLN A 242 12.93 -11.68 -2.43
C GLN A 242 13.51 -11.15 -1.12
N TRP A 243 12.94 -11.54 0.02
CA TRP A 243 13.38 -11.14 1.34
C TRP A 243 14.76 -11.71 1.68
N GLU A 244 15.01 -12.99 1.40
CA GLU A 244 16.30 -13.65 1.61
C GLU A 244 17.42 -13.03 0.76
N SER A 245 17.09 -12.61 -0.46
CA SER A 245 18.03 -11.91 -1.35
C SER A 245 18.25 -10.43 -1.01
N LEU A 246 17.44 -9.85 -0.11
CA LEU A 246 17.48 -8.42 0.17
C LEU A 246 18.71 -8.07 1.02
N GLY A 247 19.68 -7.42 0.38
CA GLY A 247 20.84 -6.85 1.08
C GLY A 247 20.52 -5.66 1.98
N ALA A 248 21.51 -5.24 2.75
CA ALA A 248 21.43 -3.98 3.51
C ALA A 248 21.46 -2.76 2.56
N PRO A 249 20.78 -1.64 2.93
CA PRO A 249 20.82 -0.39 2.18
C PRO A 249 22.23 0.18 2.02
#